data_AF-A0A021VLM4-F1
#
_entry.id   AF-A0A021VLM4-F1
#
_cell.length_a   1.000
_cell.length_b   1.000
_cell.length_c   1.000
_cell.angle_alpha   90.00
_cell.angle_beta   90.00
_cell.angle_gamma   90.00
#
_symmetry.space_group_name_H-M   'P 1'
#
loop_
_entity.id
_entity.type
_entity.pdbx_description
1 polymer ?
#
loop_
_entity_poly.entity_id
_entity_poly.type
_entity_poly.pdbx_seq_one_letter_code
_entity_poly.pdbx_strand_id
1 'polypeptide(L)'
;MDLALLWFGLVVLCWVLFLVLEGFDFGVGMLAPVLGRGGAQRGAALRTIAPVWDGNEVWLVAAIGAMFAAFPDWYASALSGLYLPMVALLLGLAVRGVALEFRGKRDDERWRARCDAALAVSSAATATLLGAVVGVLAGGLALG
;
A
#
# COMPACT_ATOMS: atom_id res chain seq x y z
N MET A 1 -7.59 -12.02 -30.03
CA MET A 1 -6.60 -11.26 -29.24
C MET A 1 -5.62 -12.25 -28.64
N ASP A 2 -4.35 -11.90 -28.58
CA ASP A 2 -3.33 -12.72 -27.91
C ASP A 2 -3.66 -12.83 -26.42
N LEU A 3 -3.68 -14.06 -25.89
CA LEU A 3 -4.01 -14.35 -24.49
C LEU A 3 -2.98 -13.71 -23.55
N ALA A 4 -1.70 -13.67 -23.95
CA ALA A 4 -0.66 -13.02 -23.17
C ALA A 4 -0.92 -11.51 -23.06
N LEU A 5 -1.30 -10.85 -24.16
CA LEU A 5 -1.63 -9.42 -24.16
C LEU A 5 -2.86 -9.10 -23.28
N LEU A 6 -3.88 -9.96 -23.31
CA LEU A 6 -5.05 -9.81 -22.44
C LEU A 6 -4.66 -9.86 -20.96
N TRP A 7 -3.91 -10.89 -20.55
CA TRP A 7 -3.47 -11.05 -19.16
C TRP A 7 -2.53 -9.93 -18.72
N PHE A 8 -1.64 -9.49 -19.60
CA PHE A 8 -0.79 -8.34 -19.34
C PHE A 8 -1.63 -7.08 -19.06
N GLY A 9 -2.65 -6.83 -19.90
CA GLY A 9 -3.59 -5.72 -19.69
C GLY A 9 -4.34 -5.81 -18.35
N LEU A 10 -4.75 -7.01 -17.93
CA LEU A 10 -5.40 -7.23 -16.63
C LEU A 10 -4.44 -6.97 -15.46
N VAL A 11 -3.19 -7.43 -15.54
CA VAL A 11 -2.17 -7.15 -14.51
C VAL A 11 -1.93 -5.64 -14.38
N VAL A 12 -1.80 -4.94 -15.51
CA VAL A 12 -1.65 -3.47 -15.53
C VAL A 12 -2.87 -2.80 -14.90
N LEU A 13 -4.08 -3.24 -15.24
CA LEU A 13 -5.31 -2.71 -14.65
C LEU A 13 -5.33 -2.89 -13.13
N CYS A 14 -4.97 -4.08 -12.61
CA CYS A 14 -4.91 -4.32 -11.17
C CYS A 14 -3.91 -3.39 -10.48
N TRP A 15 -2.70 -3.22 -11.05
CA TRP A 15 -1.71 -2.29 -10.52
C TRP A 15 -2.18 -0.84 -10.54
N VAL A 16 -2.82 -0.39 -11.63
CA VAL A 16 -3.35 0.98 -11.73
C VAL A 16 -4.46 1.21 -10.69
N LEU A 17 -5.39 0.26 -10.55
CA LEU A 17 -6.46 0.35 -9.56
C LEU A 17 -5.89 0.39 -8.14
N PHE A 18 -4.92 -0.46 -7.82
CA PHE A 18 -4.20 -0.39 -6.56
C PHE A 18 -3.57 0.99 -6.36
N LEU A 19 -2.73 1.47 -7.28
CA LEU A 19 -2.00 2.74 -7.14
C LEU A 19 -2.93 3.95 -6.98
N VAL A 20 -4.07 3.97 -7.68
CA VAL A 20 -5.03 5.07 -7.60
C VAL A 20 -5.82 5.01 -6.28
N LEU A 21 -6.36 3.84 -5.94
CA LEU A 21 -7.22 3.67 -4.77
C LEU A 21 -6.40 3.77 -3.47
N GLU A 22 -5.30 3.04 -3.38
CA GLU A 22 -4.39 3.10 -2.23
C GLU A 22 -3.58 4.39 -2.15
N GLY A 23 -3.33 5.06 -3.29
CA GLY A 23 -2.65 6.35 -3.29
C GLY A 23 -3.38 7.40 -2.46
N PHE A 24 -4.71 7.40 -2.50
CA PHE A 24 -5.54 8.25 -1.65
C PHE A 24 -5.39 7.89 -0.16
N ASP A 25 -5.43 6.60 0.17
CA ASP A 25 -5.32 6.12 1.54
C ASP A 25 -3.95 6.43 2.16
N PHE A 26 -2.87 6.22 1.39
CA PHE A 26 -1.53 6.65 1.80
C PHE A 26 -1.46 8.17 2.01
N GLY A 27 -2.06 8.96 1.12
CA GLY A 27 -2.11 10.42 1.26
C GLY A 27 -2.79 10.86 2.56
N VAL A 28 -3.98 10.32 2.87
CA VAL A 28 -4.69 10.60 4.12
C VAL A 28 -3.90 10.12 5.33
N GLY A 29 -3.31 8.92 5.26
CA GLY A 29 -2.50 8.34 6.33
C GLY A 29 -1.25 9.16 6.65
N MET A 30 -0.47 9.54 5.64
CA MET A 30 0.72 10.40 5.76
C MET A 30 0.39 11.73 6.42
N LEU A 31 -0.74 12.32 6.02
CA LEU A 31 -1.14 13.62 6.52
C LEU A 31 -1.89 13.53 7.85
N ALA A 32 -2.21 12.35 8.37
CA ALA A 32 -3.01 12.20 9.60
C ALA A 32 -2.56 13.10 10.77
N PRO A 33 -1.25 13.27 11.08
CA PRO A 33 -0.80 14.14 12.17
C PRO A 33 -1.02 15.63 11.88
N VAL A 34 -1.14 16.03 10.63
CA VAL A 34 -1.22 17.45 10.19
C VAL A 34 -2.64 17.82 9.73
N LEU A 35 -3.43 16.85 9.28
CA LEU A 35 -4.78 17.07 8.77
C LEU A 35 -5.76 17.29 9.93
N GLY A 36 -6.25 18.53 10.04
CA GLY A 36 -7.22 18.96 11.04
C GLY A 36 -6.57 19.62 12.27
N ARG A 37 -7.08 20.79 12.64
CA ARG A 37 -6.63 21.59 13.80
C ARG A 37 -7.15 21.04 15.15
N GLY A 38 -7.57 19.78 15.19
CA GLY A 38 -8.13 19.12 16.38
C GLY A 38 -8.59 17.67 16.12
N GLY A 39 -8.80 16.91 17.20
CA GLY A 39 -9.11 15.46 17.14
C GLY A 39 -10.35 15.10 16.33
N ALA A 40 -11.38 15.97 16.32
CA ALA A 40 -12.61 15.77 15.56
C ALA A 40 -12.39 15.85 14.04
N GLN A 41 -11.62 16.84 13.57
CA GLN A 41 -11.29 17.01 12.15
C GLN A 41 -10.37 15.90 11.66
N ARG A 42 -9.36 15.52 12.46
CA ARG A 42 -8.50 14.38 12.16
C ARG A 42 -9.30 13.08 12.07
N GLY A 43 -10.20 12.85 13.02
CA GLY A 43 -11.10 11.70 13.00
C GLY A 43 -12.01 11.69 11.76
N ALA A 44 -12.47 12.86 11.29
CA ALA A 44 -13.28 12.95 10.08
C ALA A 44 -12.49 12.54 8.83
N ALA A 45 -11.23 12.97 8.70
CA ALA A 45 -10.35 12.55 7.61
C ALA A 45 -10.14 11.04 7.60
N LEU A 46 -9.81 10.43 8.75
CA LEU A 46 -9.57 8.98 8.83
C LEU A 46 -10.83 8.15 8.53
N ARG A 47 -12.02 8.67 8.84
CA ARG A 47 -13.29 8.00 8.50
C ARG A 47 -13.57 7.94 6.98
N THR A 48 -12.86 8.73 6.17
CA THR A 48 -13.00 8.65 4.71
C THR A 48 -12.35 7.39 4.13
N ILE A 49 -11.29 6.88 4.76
CA ILE A 49 -10.52 5.70 4.31
C ILE A 49 -10.90 4.42 5.06
N ALA A 50 -11.35 4.54 6.31
CA ALA A 50 -11.70 3.42 7.18
C ALA A 50 -12.64 2.34 6.57
N PRO A 51 -13.66 2.68 5.76
CA PRO A 51 -14.54 1.65 5.18
C PRO A 51 -13.98 0.98 3.91
N VAL A 52 -12.93 1.51 3.29
CA VAL A 52 -12.49 1.10 1.94
C VAL A 52 -11.06 0.59 1.85
N TRP A 53 -10.19 0.96 2.80
CA TRP A 53 -8.75 0.64 2.72
C TRP A 53 -8.46 -0.85 2.52
N ASP A 54 -9.12 -1.74 3.28
CA ASP A 54 -8.91 -3.18 3.16
C ASP A 54 -9.33 -3.71 1.77
N GLY A 55 -10.38 -3.12 1.20
CA GLY A 55 -10.80 -3.41 -0.16
C GLY A 55 -9.84 -2.90 -1.23
N ASN A 56 -9.15 -1.79 -0.98
CA ASN A 56 -8.16 -1.21 -1.88
C ASN A 56 -6.91 -2.10 -1.95
N GLU A 57 -6.48 -2.70 -0.82
CA GLU A 57 -5.35 -3.64 -0.76
C GLU A 57 -5.60 -4.92 -1.57
N VAL A 58 -6.85 -5.33 -1.79
CA VAL A 58 -7.19 -6.51 -2.62
C VAL A 58 -6.64 -6.37 -4.04
N TRP A 59 -6.54 -5.15 -4.59
CA TRP A 59 -6.00 -4.94 -5.93
C TRP A 59 -4.50 -5.27 -6.03
N LEU A 60 -3.73 -5.08 -4.94
CA LEU A 60 -2.34 -5.54 -4.87
C LEU A 60 -2.29 -7.07 -4.89
N VAL A 61 -3.11 -7.72 -4.06
CA VAL A 61 -3.17 -9.18 -4.01
C VAL A 61 -3.55 -9.76 -5.37
N ALA A 62 -4.53 -9.15 -6.04
CA ALA A 62 -4.96 -9.53 -7.38
C ALA A 62 -3.84 -9.31 -8.42
N ALA A 63 -3.13 -8.18 -8.38
CA ALA A 63 -2.02 -7.91 -9.29
C ALA A 63 -0.91 -8.96 -9.15
N ILE A 64 -0.49 -9.25 -7.92
CA ILE A 64 0.55 -10.24 -7.61
C ILE A 64 0.09 -11.66 -7.96
N GLY A 65 -1.17 -12.00 -7.65
CA GLY A 65 -1.75 -13.30 -7.99
C GLY A 65 -1.88 -13.52 -9.50
N ALA A 66 -2.28 -12.49 -10.24
CA ALA A 66 -2.34 -12.52 -11.70
C ALA A 66 -0.94 -12.63 -12.32
N MET A 67 0.07 -11.94 -11.76
CA MET A 67 1.47 -12.12 -12.16
C MET A 67 1.92 -13.56 -11.92
N PHE A 68 1.64 -14.14 -10.75
CA PHE A 68 1.99 -15.53 -10.45
C PHE A 68 1.34 -16.53 -11.42
N ALA A 69 0.06 -16.33 -11.76
CA ALA A 69 -0.69 -17.25 -12.63
C ALA A 69 -0.33 -17.13 -14.12
N ALA A 70 -0.15 -15.91 -14.63
CA ALA A 70 0.04 -15.64 -16.05
C ALA A 70 1.51 -15.41 -16.45
N PHE A 71 2.35 -14.92 -15.54
CA PHE A 71 3.75 -14.54 -15.78
C PHE A 71 4.66 -14.98 -14.62
N PRO A 72 4.81 -16.29 -14.37
CA PRO A 72 5.49 -16.81 -13.19
C PRO A 72 6.96 -16.38 -13.08
N ASP A 73 7.67 -16.25 -14.20
CA ASP A 73 9.06 -15.77 -14.21
C ASP A 73 9.16 -14.30 -13.77
N TRP A 74 8.25 -13.45 -14.24
CA TRP A 74 8.18 -12.05 -13.81
C TRP A 74 7.89 -11.95 -12.32
N TYR A 75 6.92 -12.72 -11.82
CA TYR A 75 6.62 -12.82 -10.39
C TYR A 75 7.84 -13.26 -9.57
N ALA A 76 8.50 -14.35 -9.99
CA ALA A 76 9.61 -14.93 -9.26
C ALA A 76 10.82 -13.98 -9.22
N SER A 77 11.20 -13.40 -10.36
CA SER A 77 12.33 -12.47 -10.43
C SER A 77 12.08 -11.18 -9.66
N ALA A 78 10.86 -10.63 -9.72
CA ALA A 78 10.52 -9.41 -8.99
C ALA A 78 10.56 -9.62 -7.46
N LEU A 79 9.89 -10.66 -6.95
CA LEU A 79 9.84 -10.89 -5.50
C LEU A 79 11.17 -11.40 -4.92
N SER A 80 11.93 -12.21 -5.66
CA SER A 80 13.23 -12.68 -5.19
C SER A 80 14.32 -11.61 -5.30
N GLY A 81 14.37 -10.87 -6.42
CA GLY A 81 15.33 -9.79 -6.65
C GLY A 81 15.12 -8.58 -5.74
N LEU A 82 13.88 -8.34 -5.31
CA LEU A 82 13.52 -7.26 -4.39
C LEU A 82 13.04 -7.77 -3.03
N TYR A 83 13.54 -8.93 -2.57
CA TYR A 83 13.04 -9.59 -1.36
C TYR A 83 12.92 -8.68 -0.14
N LEU A 84 14.00 -7.99 0.24
CA LEU A 84 13.98 -7.09 1.40
C LEU A 84 13.02 -5.90 1.22
N PRO A 85 13.04 -5.16 0.08
CA PRO A 85 12.01 -4.17 -0.23
C PRO A 85 10.58 -4.70 -0.15
N MET A 86 10.30 -5.89 -0.69
CA MET A 86 8.96 -6.47 -0.69
C MET A 86 8.49 -6.81 0.72
N VAL A 87 9.36 -7.40 1.54
CA VAL A 87 9.07 -7.66 2.96
C VAL A 87 8.79 -6.37 3.72
N ALA A 88 9.60 -5.33 3.51
CA ALA A 88 9.40 -4.03 4.15
C ALA A 88 8.06 -3.38 3.72
N LEU A 89 7.66 -3.54 2.46
CA LEU A 89 6.38 -3.05 1.95
C LEU A 89 5.21 -3.74 2.66
N LEU A 90 5.25 -5.07 2.77
CA LEU A 90 4.23 -5.85 3.48
C LEU A 90 4.13 -5.47 4.96
N LEU A 91 5.27 -5.28 5.64
CA LEU A 91 5.30 -4.83 7.03
C LEU A 91 4.71 -3.42 7.18
N GLY A 92 5.01 -2.51 6.26
CA GLY A 92 4.44 -1.17 6.24
C GLY A 92 2.92 -1.19 6.09
N LEU A 93 2.39 -1.99 5.15
CA LEU A 93 0.94 -2.20 4.99
C LEU A 93 0.31 -2.78 6.26
N ALA A 94 0.93 -3.82 6.86
CA ALA A 94 0.43 -4.41 8.10
C ALA A 94 0.38 -3.41 9.26
N VAL A 95 1.43 -2.61 9.47
CA VAL A 95 1.46 -1.57 10.50
C VAL A 95 0.37 -0.51 10.24
N ARG A 96 0.13 -0.15 8.98
CA ARG A 96 -0.92 0.80 8.59
C ARG A 96 -2.30 0.28 8.98
N GLY A 97 -2.63 -0.96 8.59
CA GLY A 97 -3.92 -1.59 8.91
C GLY A 97 -4.14 -1.70 10.42
N VAL A 98 -3.12 -2.15 11.16
CA VAL A 98 -3.18 -2.22 12.63
C VAL A 98 -3.39 -0.85 13.24
N ALA A 99 -2.66 0.18 12.79
CA ALA A 99 -2.80 1.53 13.32
C ALA A 99 -4.21 2.09 13.12
N LEU A 100 -4.83 1.85 11.96
CA LEU A 100 -6.16 2.33 11.62
C LEU A 100 -7.25 1.62 12.46
N GLU A 101 -7.22 0.29 12.49
CA GLU A 101 -8.23 -0.53 13.19
C GLU A 101 -8.15 -0.35 14.71
N PHE A 102 -6.93 -0.23 15.27
CA PHE A 102 -6.75 -0.17 16.71
C PHE A 102 -6.87 1.24 17.29
N ARG A 103 -6.83 2.29 16.46
CA ARG A 103 -6.93 3.69 16.90
C ARG A 103 -8.15 3.96 17.78
N GLY A 104 -9.28 3.34 17.46
CA GLY A 104 -10.55 3.52 18.16
C GLY A 104 -10.77 2.59 19.36
N LYS A 105 -9.92 1.58 19.56
CA LYS A 105 -10.14 0.51 20.56
C LYS A 105 -9.77 0.93 22.00
N ARG A 106 -9.06 2.04 22.17
CA ARG A 106 -8.66 2.57 23.47
C ARG A 106 -8.91 4.09 23.52
N ASP A 107 -9.64 4.53 24.54
CA ASP A 107 -9.96 5.94 24.78
C ASP A 107 -8.83 6.63 25.56
N ASP A 108 -7.68 6.79 24.90
CA ASP A 108 -6.48 7.43 25.44
C ASP A 108 -5.85 8.31 24.35
N GLU A 109 -5.60 9.58 24.67
CA GLU A 109 -5.01 10.54 23.73
C GLU A 109 -3.60 10.14 23.30
N ARG A 110 -2.79 9.58 24.21
CA ARG A 110 -1.43 9.10 23.90
C ARG A 110 -1.48 7.91 22.96
N TRP A 111 -2.50 7.06 23.11
CA TRP A 111 -2.73 5.93 22.20
C TRP A 111 -3.08 6.42 20.79
N ARG A 112 -4.07 7.32 20.69
CA ARG A 112 -4.48 7.89 19.39
C ARG A 112 -3.32 8.59 18.69
N ALA A 113 -2.50 9.35 19.42
CA ALA A 113 -1.32 10.01 18.86
C ALA A 113 -0.26 9.02 18.33
N ARG A 114 -0.04 7.89 19.03
CA ARG A 114 0.86 6.82 18.56
C ARG A 114 0.31 6.15 17.30
N CYS A 115 -0.98 5.86 17.24
CA CYS A 115 -1.63 5.32 16.04
C CYS A 115 -1.52 6.31 14.87
N ASP A 116 -1.80 7.61 15.10
CA ASP A 116 -1.68 8.65 14.08
C ASP A 116 -0.24 8.74 13.53
N ALA A 117 0.77 8.65 14.42
CA ALA A 117 2.18 8.66 14.02
C ALA A 117 2.59 7.39 13.27
N ALA A 118 2.15 6.21 13.75
CA ALA A 118 2.42 4.93 13.08
C ALA A 118 1.81 4.92 11.67
N LEU A 119 0.56 5.39 11.53
CA LEU A 119 -0.14 5.51 10.26
C LEU A 119 0.60 6.44 9.30
N ALA A 120 1.11 7.58 9.79
CA ALA A 120 1.84 8.53 8.97
C ALA A 120 3.16 7.97 8.46
N VAL A 121 3.95 7.38 9.36
CA VAL A 121 5.27 6.83 9.04
C VAL A 121 5.12 5.62 8.11
N SER A 122 4.20 4.70 8.41
CA SER A 122 4.01 3.51 7.57
C SER A 122 3.50 3.89 6.18
N SER A 123 2.53 4.82 6.08
CA SER A 123 2.03 5.28 4.78
C SER A 123 3.12 5.96 3.96
N ALA A 124 3.92 6.83 4.58
CA ALA A 124 5.03 7.52 3.89
C ALA A 124 6.11 6.54 3.43
N ALA A 125 6.50 5.61 4.31
CA ALA A 125 7.52 4.61 4.02
C ALA A 125 7.06 3.67 2.90
N THR A 126 5.85 3.11 2.98
CA THR A 126 5.29 2.21 1.96
C THR A 126 5.17 2.91 0.60
N ALA A 127 4.62 4.13 0.56
CA ALA A 127 4.50 4.87 -0.70
C ALA A 127 5.86 5.18 -1.34
N THR A 128 6.84 5.60 -0.53
CA THR A 128 8.21 5.87 -1.00
C THR A 128 8.88 4.59 -1.52
N LEU A 129 8.73 3.49 -0.79
CA LEU A 129 9.32 2.21 -1.14
C LEU A 129 8.70 1.63 -2.41
N LEU A 130 7.39 1.74 -2.56
CA LEU A 130 6.68 1.35 -3.78
C LEU A 130 7.18 2.15 -5.00
N GLY A 131 7.38 3.47 -4.84
CA GLY A 131 7.99 4.31 -5.86
C GLY A 131 9.41 3.87 -6.22
N ALA A 132 10.24 3.55 -5.23
CA ALA A 132 11.59 3.04 -5.45
C ALA A 132 11.58 1.69 -6.20
N VAL A 133 10.68 0.78 -5.82
CA VAL A 133 10.49 -0.52 -6.48
C VAL A 133 10.12 -0.35 -7.95
N VAL A 134 9.14 0.51 -8.25
CA VAL A 134 8.75 0.82 -9.63
C VAL A 134 9.92 1.43 -10.40
N GLY A 135 10.68 2.34 -9.77
CA GLY A 135 11.87 2.94 -10.38
C GLY A 135 12.94 1.92 -10.75
N VAL A 136 13.22 0.96 -9.86
CA VAL A 136 14.16 -0.14 -10.12
C VAL A 136 13.66 -1.07 -11.22
N LEU A 137 12.37 -1.43 -11.21
CA LEU A 137 11.78 -2.27 -12.26
C LEU A 137 11.83 -1.59 -13.64
N ALA A 138 11.64 -0.27 -13.71
CA ALA A 138 11.75 0.50 -14.94
C ALA A 138 13.21 0.70 -15.40
N GLY A 139 14.15 0.84 -14.46
CA GLY A 139 15.59 1.00 -14.74
C GLY A 139 16.31 -0.32 -15.06
N GLY A 140 15.69 -1.46 -14.75
CA GLY A 140 16.23 -2.80 -14.94
C GLY A 140 16.85 -3.36 -13.65
N LEU A 141 16.48 -4.60 -13.32
CA LEU A 141 17.13 -5.38 -12.28
C LEU A 141 18.26 -6.21 -12.88
N ALA A 142 19.45 -6.12 -12.27
CA ALA A 142 20.52 -7.07 -12.52
C ALA A 142 20.15 -8.40 -11.85
N LEU A 143 19.55 -9.30 -12.62
CA LEU A 143 19.38 -10.70 -12.25
C LEU A 143 20.71 -11.37 -12.62
N GLY A 144 21.46 -11.81 -11.61
CA GLY A 144 22.78 -12.42 -11.78
C GLY A 144 22.78 -13.68 -12.64
#